data_AF-A0A524EH69-F1
#
_entry.id   AF-A0A524EH69-F1
#
_cell.length_a   1.000
_cell.length_b   1.000
_cell.length_c   1.000
_cell.angle_alpha   90.00
_cell.angle_beta   90.00
_cell.angle_gamma   90.00
#
_symmetry.space_group_name_H-M   'P 1'
#
loop_
_entity.id
_entity.type
_entity.pdbx_description
1 polymer ?
#
loop_
_entity_poly.entity_id
_entity_poly.type
_entity_poly.pdbx_seq_one_letter_code
_entity_poly.pdbx_strand_id
1 'polypeptide(L)'
;MRYGFGILLGFVLSGVIFLGSTAIKILGFAAESSSALASMWNLFLVWFVISLIILISPLIIAFIAYKEQFKQILLFEIGGVSFFTPFWLGIATELSGEPFMNLLRNGIEDGLPYIDSQGIVRGLSIGPIIVLPSLVAMLAIGLLILRPSFVKSSGTKPESAELSKLRADADEAPRVEAEVISIEPPESNEESIAEMRSILTEIGIEAATIDALLNAGFGNITDLMGTSSDQISSDTGIEVSEIQKLQIKLQKRIWFSGI
;
A
#
# COMPACT_ATOMS: atom_id res chain seq x y z
N MET A 1 7.01 0.20 3.73
CA MET A 1 6.13 1.25 3.18
C MET A 1 5.59 0.98 1.76
N ARG A 2 6.25 0.18 0.90
CA ARG A 2 5.80 -0.10 -0.48
C ARG A 2 4.38 -0.68 -0.64
N TYR A 3 3.91 -1.44 0.36
CA TYR A 3 2.59 -2.09 0.36
C TYR A 3 1.40 -1.14 0.41
N GLY A 4 1.52 -0.01 1.13
CA GLY A 4 0.41 0.94 1.30
C GLY A 4 0.11 1.73 0.02
N PHE A 5 1.13 1.98 -0.80
CA PHE A 5 0.98 2.83 -1.99
C PHE A 5 0.17 2.15 -3.09
N GLY A 6 0.37 0.85 -3.34
CA GLY A 6 -0.40 0.11 -4.36
C GLY A 6 -1.88 -0.08 -3.97
N ILE A 7 -2.15 -0.31 -2.69
CA ILE A 7 -3.52 -0.39 -2.14
C ILE A 7 -4.21 0.96 -2.24
N LEU A 8 -3.52 2.04 -1.84
CA LEU A 8 -4.05 3.41 -1.92
C LEU A 8 -4.30 3.83 -3.36
N LEU A 9 -3.41 3.48 -4.29
CA LEU A 9 -3.60 3.76 -5.71
C LEU A 9 -4.82 3.02 -6.25
N GLY A 10 -4.97 1.72 -5.98
CA GLY A 10 -6.16 0.96 -6.38
C GLY A 10 -7.47 1.54 -5.80
N PHE A 11 -7.44 1.97 -4.53
CA PHE A 11 -8.58 2.63 -3.88
C PHE A 11 -8.95 3.95 -4.57
N VAL A 12 -7.98 4.85 -4.75
CA VAL A 12 -8.21 6.16 -5.35
C VAL A 12 -8.65 6.03 -6.80
N LEU A 13 -8.03 5.12 -7.55
CA LEU A 13 -8.25 4.97 -8.98
C LEU A 13 -9.63 4.39 -9.26
N SER A 14 -10.04 3.33 -8.55
CA SER A 14 -11.43 2.85 -8.58
C SER A 14 -12.42 3.95 -8.18
N GLY A 15 -12.12 4.71 -7.12
CA GLY A 15 -13.00 5.79 -6.64
C GLY A 15 -13.22 6.89 -7.67
N VAL A 16 -12.14 7.41 -8.26
CA VAL A 16 -12.24 8.47 -9.29
C VAL A 16 -13.08 7.99 -10.47
N ILE A 17 -12.86 6.77 -10.96
CA ILE A 17 -13.58 6.22 -12.11
C ILE A 17 -15.10 6.16 -11.85
N PHE A 18 -15.50 5.57 -10.72
CA PHE A 18 -16.92 5.37 -10.38
C PHE A 18 -17.62 6.65 -9.92
N LEU A 19 -16.92 7.56 -9.24
CA LEU A 19 -17.50 8.87 -8.90
C LEU A 19 -17.67 9.75 -10.13
N GLY A 20 -16.73 9.70 -11.09
CA GLY A 20 -16.86 10.41 -12.35
C GLY A 20 -18.07 9.93 -13.17
N SER A 21 -18.28 8.61 -13.26
CA SER A 21 -19.47 8.07 -13.95
C SER A 21 -20.78 8.45 -13.22
N THR A 22 -20.77 8.45 -11.89
CA THR A 22 -21.91 8.90 -11.07
C THR A 22 -22.26 10.35 -11.33
N ALA A 23 -21.27 11.24 -11.36
CA ALA A 23 -21.48 12.66 -11.64
C ALA A 23 -22.12 12.86 -13.04
N ILE A 24 -21.63 12.14 -14.05
CA ILE A 24 -22.20 12.19 -15.41
C ILE A 24 -23.65 11.67 -15.41
N LYS A 25 -23.94 10.59 -14.68
CA LYS A 25 -25.30 10.02 -14.57
C LYS A 25 -26.27 11.00 -13.91
N ILE A 26 -25.87 11.65 -12.82
CA ILE A 26 -26.66 12.68 -12.14
C ILE A 26 -26.94 13.87 -13.06
N LEU A 27 -25.93 14.33 -13.82
CA LEU A 27 -26.10 15.38 -14.82
C LEU A 27 -27.04 14.94 -15.95
N GLY A 28 -27.01 13.66 -16.33
CA GLY A 28 -27.93 13.05 -17.28
C GLY A 28 -29.39 13.08 -16.83
N PHE A 29 -29.67 12.84 -15.55
CA PHE A 29 -31.03 12.95 -15.01
C PHE A 29 -31.59 14.38 -15.06
N ALA A 30 -30.73 15.39 -15.00
CA ALA A 30 -31.14 16.80 -15.10
C ALA A 30 -31.36 17.27 -16.55
N ALA A 31 -31.06 16.44 -17.55
CA ALA A 31 -31.16 16.81 -18.96
C ALA A 31 -32.58 16.58 -19.52
N GLU A 32 -33.29 17.67 -19.84
CA GLU A 32 -34.69 17.61 -20.34
C GLU A 32 -34.80 17.44 -21.87
N SER A 33 -33.72 17.69 -22.62
CA SER A 33 -33.72 17.61 -24.08
C SER A 33 -32.98 16.37 -24.61
N SER A 34 -33.48 15.80 -25.70
CA SER A 34 -32.86 14.65 -26.37
C SER A 34 -31.42 14.92 -26.82
N SER A 35 -31.12 16.17 -27.21
CA SER A 35 -29.76 16.62 -27.52
C SER A 35 -28.83 16.63 -26.31
N ALA A 36 -29.34 17.00 -25.12
CA ALA A 36 -28.56 17.01 -23.90
C ALA A 36 -28.24 15.59 -23.42
N LEU A 37 -29.19 14.65 -23.51
CA LEU A 37 -28.96 13.22 -23.25
C LEU A 37 -27.87 12.63 -24.16
N ALA A 38 -27.91 12.94 -25.46
CA ALA A 38 -26.87 12.50 -26.40
C ALA A 38 -25.48 13.08 -26.06
N SER A 39 -25.43 14.33 -25.59
CA SER A 39 -24.19 14.95 -25.12
C SER A 39 -23.65 14.28 -23.85
N MET A 40 -24.52 13.91 -22.91
CA MET A 40 -24.13 13.17 -21.70
C MET A 40 -23.62 11.76 -22.01
N TRP A 41 -24.23 11.08 -22.98
CA TRP A 41 -23.72 9.79 -23.46
C TRP A 41 -22.31 9.93 -24.06
N ASN A 42 -22.08 10.94 -24.91
CA ASN A 42 -20.75 11.20 -25.45
C ASN A 42 -19.73 11.56 -24.35
N LEU A 43 -20.15 12.33 -23.34
CA LEU A 43 -19.30 12.63 -22.19
C LEU A 43 -18.95 11.37 -21.40
N PHE A 44 -19.91 10.47 -21.22
CA PHE A 44 -19.68 9.16 -20.62
C PHE A 44 -18.69 8.31 -21.44
N LEU A 45 -18.81 8.30 -22.78
CA LEU A 45 -17.86 7.59 -23.64
C LEU A 45 -16.44 8.14 -23.52
N VAL A 46 -16.27 9.46 -23.53
CA VAL A 46 -14.97 10.11 -23.32
C VAL A 46 -14.41 9.77 -21.94
N TRP A 47 -15.24 9.83 -20.90
CA TRP A 47 -14.85 9.47 -19.54
C TRP A 47 -14.44 8.00 -19.42
N PHE A 48 -15.15 7.09 -20.09
CA PHE A 48 -14.81 5.67 -20.13
C PHE A 48 -13.43 5.42 -20.74
N VAL A 49 -13.12 6.08 -21.87
CA VAL A 49 -11.79 5.98 -22.50
C VAL A 49 -10.70 6.56 -21.61
N ILE A 50 -10.92 7.73 -21.01
CA ILE A 50 -9.99 8.35 -20.05
C ILE A 50 -9.75 7.43 -18.86
N SER A 51 -10.81 6.83 -18.31
CA SER A 51 -10.73 5.90 -17.19
C SER A 51 -9.88 4.68 -17.52
N LEU A 52 -10.03 4.13 -18.73
CA LEU A 52 -9.22 3.01 -19.20
C LEU A 52 -7.74 3.40 -19.36
N ILE A 53 -7.45 4.61 -19.84
CA ILE A 53 -6.08 5.13 -19.91
C ILE A 53 -5.48 5.31 -18.51
N ILE A 54 -6.22 5.91 -17.57
CA ILE A 54 -5.78 6.10 -16.19
C ILE A 54 -5.50 4.76 -15.52
N LEU A 55 -6.31 3.73 -15.79
CA LEU A 55 -6.11 2.39 -15.25
C LEU A 55 -4.88 1.68 -15.83
N ILE A 56 -4.60 1.83 -17.13
CA ILE A 56 -3.53 1.08 -17.79
C ILE A 56 -2.18 1.84 -17.74
N SER A 57 -2.20 3.17 -17.66
CA SER A 57 -0.99 4.00 -17.69
C SER A 57 0.03 3.65 -16.59
N PRO A 58 -0.36 3.48 -15.31
CA PRO A 58 0.58 3.09 -14.25
C PRO A 58 1.24 1.73 -14.53
N LEU A 59 0.47 0.76 -15.04
CA LEU A 59 0.95 -0.55 -15.46
C LEU A 59 1.98 -0.45 -16.59
N ILE A 60 1.74 0.38 -17.62
CA ILE A 60 2.70 0.60 -18.71
C ILE A 60 4.00 1.23 -18.18
N ILE A 61 3.88 2.26 -17.34
CA ILE A 61 5.04 2.94 -16.75
C ILE A 61 5.84 1.96 -15.89
N ALA A 62 5.17 1.15 -15.06
CA ALA A 62 5.81 0.14 -14.23
C ALA A 62 6.52 -0.93 -15.07
N PHE A 63 5.92 -1.34 -16.20
CA PHE A 63 6.53 -2.31 -17.11
C PHE A 63 7.81 -1.78 -17.76
N ILE A 64 7.87 -0.49 -18.10
CA ILE A 64 9.02 0.12 -18.77
C ILE A 64 10.12 0.49 -17.76
N ALA A 65 9.74 1.18 -16.67
CA ALA A 65 10.69 1.78 -15.73
C ALA A 65 11.11 0.83 -14.59
N TYR A 66 10.27 -0.14 -14.21
CA TYR A 66 10.45 -0.96 -13.00
C TYR A 66 10.30 -2.46 -13.26
N LYS A 67 10.92 -2.97 -14.33
CA LYS A 67 10.81 -4.38 -14.78
C LYS A 67 10.98 -5.42 -13.66
N GLU A 68 11.92 -5.22 -12.75
CA GLU A 68 12.18 -6.16 -11.65
C GLU A 68 11.07 -6.18 -10.60
N GLN A 69 10.37 -5.06 -10.40
CA GLN A 69 9.29 -4.90 -9.43
C GLN A 69 7.91 -4.98 -10.07
N PHE A 70 7.84 -5.05 -11.40
CA PHE A 70 6.60 -5.03 -12.17
C PHE A 70 5.60 -6.09 -11.69
N LYS A 71 6.05 -7.33 -11.46
CA LYS A 71 5.17 -8.40 -10.94
C LYS A 71 4.53 -8.04 -9.60
N GLN A 72 5.30 -7.41 -8.71
CA GLN A 72 4.80 -7.00 -7.41
C GLN A 72 3.82 -5.83 -7.55
N ILE A 73 4.18 -4.80 -8.32
CA ILE A 73 3.31 -3.64 -8.60
C ILE A 73 1.99 -4.09 -9.21
N LEU A 74 2.04 -4.95 -10.22
CA LEU A 74 0.88 -5.51 -10.91
C LEU A 74 -0.02 -6.30 -9.94
N LEU A 75 0.55 -7.12 -9.05
CA LEU A 75 -0.24 -7.83 -8.05
C LEU A 75 -0.93 -6.87 -7.08
N PHE A 76 -0.26 -5.83 -6.60
CA PHE A 76 -0.89 -4.87 -5.68
C PHE A 76 -1.96 -4.03 -6.36
N GLU A 77 -1.73 -3.60 -7.59
CA GLU A 77 -2.68 -2.79 -8.34
C GLU A 77 -3.92 -3.61 -8.71
N ILE A 78 -3.74 -4.84 -9.21
CA ILE A 78 -4.86 -5.77 -9.47
C ILE A 78 -5.59 -6.10 -8.17
N GLY A 79 -4.87 -6.39 -7.09
CA GLY A 79 -5.48 -6.71 -5.79
C GLY A 79 -6.29 -5.53 -5.24
N GLY A 80 -5.73 -4.33 -5.29
CA GLY A 80 -6.37 -3.09 -4.84
C GLY A 80 -7.60 -2.76 -5.67
N VAL A 81 -7.47 -2.69 -7.00
CA VAL A 81 -8.59 -2.43 -7.91
C VAL A 81 -9.67 -3.49 -7.77
N SER A 82 -9.32 -4.77 -7.68
CA SER A 82 -10.30 -5.86 -7.53
C SER A 82 -11.05 -5.77 -6.21
N PHE A 83 -10.37 -5.45 -5.12
CA PHE A 83 -10.99 -5.33 -3.80
C PHE A 83 -11.90 -4.09 -3.67
N PHE A 84 -11.44 -2.94 -4.15
CA PHE A 84 -12.14 -1.67 -3.96
C PHE A 84 -13.18 -1.36 -5.03
N THR A 85 -13.14 -2.01 -6.19
CA THR A 85 -14.14 -1.79 -7.25
C THR A 85 -15.56 -2.11 -6.78
N PRO A 86 -15.87 -3.27 -6.17
CA PRO A 86 -17.21 -3.55 -5.67
C PRO A 86 -17.69 -2.55 -4.61
N PHE A 87 -16.78 -2.08 -3.76
CA PHE A 87 -17.07 -1.07 -2.74
C PHE A 87 -17.44 0.28 -3.37
N TRP A 88 -16.61 0.78 -4.29
CA TRP A 88 -16.86 2.05 -4.97
C TRP A 88 -18.07 1.99 -5.88
N LEU A 89 -18.31 0.86 -6.55
CA LEU A 89 -19.52 0.63 -7.33
C LEU A 89 -20.77 0.77 -6.45
N GLY A 90 -20.76 0.17 -5.26
CA GLY A 90 -21.88 0.29 -4.31
C GLY A 90 -22.16 1.74 -3.93
N ILE A 91 -21.13 2.47 -3.51
CA ILE A 91 -21.26 3.89 -3.14
C ILE A 91 -21.73 4.74 -4.32
N ALA A 92 -21.12 4.56 -5.49
CA ALA A 92 -21.47 5.28 -6.71
C ALA A 92 -22.93 5.05 -7.12
N THR A 93 -23.40 3.81 -7.00
CA THR A 93 -24.79 3.45 -7.35
C THR A 93 -25.76 4.14 -6.40
N GLU A 94 -25.52 4.06 -5.09
CA GLU A 94 -26.36 4.74 -4.08
C GLU A 94 -26.35 6.27 -4.26
N LEU A 95 -25.18 6.86 -4.52
CA LEU A 95 -25.05 8.30 -4.80
C LEU A 95 -25.78 8.72 -6.09
N SER A 96 -25.88 7.82 -7.07
CA SER A 96 -26.62 8.06 -8.30
C SER A 96 -28.15 8.01 -8.13
N GLY A 97 -28.64 7.67 -6.93
CA GLY A 97 -30.06 7.61 -6.61
C GLY A 97 -30.70 6.24 -6.84
N GLU A 98 -29.92 5.22 -7.20
CA GLU A 98 -30.39 3.84 -7.35
C GLU A 98 -29.92 2.98 -6.16
N PRO A 99 -30.80 2.18 -5.54
CA PRO A 99 -30.38 1.23 -4.53
C PRO A 99 -29.37 0.24 -5.12
N PHE A 100 -28.25 0.01 -4.45
CA PHE A 100 -27.25 -0.97 -4.88
C PHE A 100 -27.85 -2.37 -5.01
N MET A 101 -28.86 -2.69 -4.20
CA MET A 101 -29.59 -3.95 -4.29
C MET A 101 -30.31 -4.15 -5.64
N ASN A 102 -30.69 -3.06 -6.32
CA ASN A 102 -31.28 -3.15 -7.66
C ASN A 102 -30.24 -3.58 -8.69
N LEU A 103 -29.01 -3.08 -8.59
CA LEU A 103 -27.91 -3.51 -9.45
C LEU A 103 -27.62 -5.01 -9.27
N LEU A 104 -27.68 -5.52 -8.04
CA LEU A 104 -27.47 -6.95 -7.76
C LEU A 104 -28.61 -7.84 -8.26
N ARG A 105 -29.85 -7.33 -8.29
CA ARG A 105 -31.04 -8.11 -8.68
C ARG A 105 -31.35 -8.04 -10.16
N ASN A 106 -31.20 -6.86 -10.76
CA ASN A 106 -31.60 -6.56 -12.13
C ASN A 106 -30.40 -6.51 -13.07
N GLY A 107 -29.19 -6.36 -12.53
CA GLY A 107 -27.97 -6.21 -13.31
C GLY A 107 -27.66 -4.73 -13.60
N ILE A 108 -26.76 -4.52 -14.55
CA ILE A 108 -26.35 -3.19 -15.02
C ILE A 108 -27.00 -2.96 -16.38
N GLU A 109 -27.83 -1.94 -16.50
CA GLU A 109 -28.43 -1.52 -17.78
C GLU A 109 -27.49 -0.54 -18.49
N ASP A 110 -27.27 -0.77 -19.79
CA ASP A 110 -26.45 0.09 -20.68
C ASP A 110 -25.05 0.49 -20.15
N GLY A 111 -24.47 -0.33 -19.28
CA GLY A 111 -23.28 0.06 -18.50
C GLY A 111 -21.94 -0.06 -19.22
N LEU A 112 -21.85 -0.86 -20.28
CA LEU A 112 -20.61 -1.02 -21.04
C LEU A 112 -20.81 -0.58 -22.50
N PRO A 113 -20.01 0.38 -23.00
CA PRO A 113 -20.09 0.75 -24.40
C PRO A 113 -19.55 -0.39 -25.27
N TYR A 114 -20.35 -0.85 -26.22
CA TYR A 114 -19.93 -1.81 -27.25
C TYR A 114 -20.30 -1.30 -28.64
N ILE A 115 -19.55 -1.76 -29.64
CA ILE A 115 -19.79 -1.43 -31.04
C ILE A 115 -20.64 -2.56 -31.64
N ASP A 116 -21.83 -2.23 -32.13
CA ASP A 116 -22.69 -3.19 -32.83
C ASP A 116 -22.19 -3.49 -34.26
N SER A 117 -22.83 -4.46 -34.92
CA SER A 117 -22.49 -4.85 -36.29
C SER A 117 -22.72 -3.74 -37.32
N GLN A 118 -23.35 -2.63 -36.94
CA GLN A 118 -23.56 -1.44 -37.78
C GLN A 118 -22.59 -0.30 -37.44
N GLY A 119 -21.65 -0.52 -36.51
CA GLY A 119 -20.67 0.50 -36.10
C GLY A 119 -21.24 1.54 -35.14
N ILE A 120 -22.43 1.33 -34.58
CA ILE A 120 -23.07 2.24 -33.63
C ILE A 120 -22.66 1.81 -32.21
N VAL A 121 -22.25 2.79 -31.40
CA VAL A 121 -21.90 2.55 -29.99
C VAL A 121 -23.18 2.49 -29.17
N ARG A 122 -23.48 1.32 -28.60
CA ARG A 122 -24.64 1.08 -27.72
C ARG A 122 -24.18 0.66 -26.34
N GLY A 123 -25.04 0.84 -25.35
CA GLY A 123 -24.85 0.27 -24.02
C GLY A 123 -25.14 -1.23 -24.03
N LEU A 124 -24.24 -2.03 -23.46
CA LEU A 124 -24.47 -3.44 -23.20
C LEU A 124 -25.05 -3.57 -21.79
N SER A 125 -26.20 -4.21 -21.70
CA SER A 125 -26.79 -4.59 -20.41
C SER A 125 -26.18 -5.90 -19.91
N ILE A 126 -25.74 -5.92 -18.66
CA ILE A 126 -25.13 -7.07 -18.01
C ILE A 126 -26.10 -7.60 -16.95
N GLY A 127 -26.63 -8.79 -17.18
CA GLY A 127 -27.57 -9.41 -16.26
C GLY A 127 -26.97 -9.75 -14.89
N PRO A 128 -27.83 -9.93 -13.86
CA PRO A 128 -27.42 -10.21 -12.47
C PRO A 128 -26.63 -11.53 -12.34
N ILE A 129 -26.89 -12.48 -13.24
CA ILE A 129 -26.20 -13.78 -13.33
C ILE A 129 -24.70 -13.60 -13.57
N ILE A 130 -24.28 -12.51 -14.22
CA ILE A 130 -22.87 -12.20 -14.49
C ILE A 130 -22.33 -11.20 -13.46
N VAL A 131 -23.13 -10.18 -13.10
CA VAL A 131 -22.72 -9.12 -12.17
C VAL A 131 -22.44 -9.66 -10.76
N LEU A 132 -23.33 -10.48 -10.20
CA LEU A 132 -23.17 -10.94 -8.83
C LEU A 132 -21.94 -11.86 -8.67
N PRO A 133 -21.72 -12.89 -9.51
CA PRO A 133 -20.51 -13.70 -9.41
C PRO A 133 -19.23 -12.93 -9.68
N SER A 134 -19.25 -11.94 -10.59
CA SER A 134 -18.06 -11.14 -10.87
C SER A 134 -17.67 -10.27 -9.68
N LEU A 135 -18.62 -9.61 -9.01
CA LEU A 135 -18.35 -8.83 -7.81
C LEU A 135 -17.81 -9.70 -6.66
N VAL A 136 -18.38 -10.89 -6.46
CA VAL A 136 -17.89 -11.84 -5.46
C VAL A 136 -16.48 -12.33 -5.81
N ALA A 137 -16.22 -12.64 -7.08
CA ALA A 137 -14.89 -13.03 -7.55
C ALA A 137 -13.87 -11.91 -7.36
N MET A 138 -14.23 -10.66 -7.68
CA MET A 138 -13.37 -9.49 -7.48
C MET A 138 -12.99 -9.29 -6.01
N LEU A 139 -13.96 -9.40 -5.10
CA LEU A 139 -13.69 -9.36 -3.66
C LEU A 139 -12.79 -10.50 -3.21
N ALA A 140 -13.06 -11.72 -3.66
CA ALA A 140 -12.26 -12.90 -3.30
C ALA A 140 -10.82 -12.79 -3.81
N ILE A 141 -10.63 -12.39 -5.08
CA ILE A 141 -9.33 -12.16 -5.70
C ILE A 141 -8.58 -11.05 -4.96
N GLY A 142 -9.27 -9.92 -4.68
CA GLY A 142 -8.72 -8.81 -3.93
C GLY A 142 -8.23 -9.25 -2.55
N LEU A 143 -9.05 -9.97 -1.79
CA LEU A 143 -8.69 -10.49 -0.47
C LEU A 143 -7.52 -11.49 -0.51
N LEU A 144 -7.51 -12.38 -1.50
CA LEU A 144 -6.45 -13.39 -1.65
C LEU A 144 -5.10 -12.74 -1.99
N ILE A 145 -5.09 -11.80 -2.94
CA ILE A 145 -3.87 -11.14 -3.41
C ILE A 145 -3.35 -10.15 -2.37
N LEU A 146 -4.23 -9.39 -1.70
CA LEU A 146 -3.85 -8.44 -0.67
C LEU A 146 -3.46 -9.10 0.66
N ARG A 147 -3.64 -10.42 0.81
CA ARG A 147 -3.26 -11.13 2.03
C ARG A 147 -1.74 -11.02 2.27
N PRO A 148 -1.29 -10.59 3.46
CA PRO A 148 0.13 -10.40 3.77
C PRO A 148 1.01 -11.63 3.52
N SER A 149 0.45 -12.85 3.62
CA SER A 149 1.15 -14.10 3.39
C SER A 149 1.47 -14.34 1.91
N PHE A 150 0.56 -14.02 0.99
CA PHE A 150 0.75 -14.21 -0.45
C PHE A 150 1.79 -13.22 -1.00
N VAL A 151 1.73 -12.02 -0.47
CA VAL A 151 2.66 -10.92 -0.74
C VAL A 151 4.10 -11.25 -0.36
N LYS A 152 4.31 -11.94 0.77
CA LYS A 152 5.65 -12.40 1.18
C LYS A 152 6.16 -13.53 0.28
N SER A 153 5.31 -14.50 -0.09
CA SER A 153 5.70 -15.62 -0.93
C SER A 153 5.99 -15.25 -2.39
N SER A 154 5.28 -14.26 -2.94
CA SER A 154 5.48 -13.79 -4.32
C SER A 154 6.55 -12.68 -4.44
N GLY A 155 7.04 -12.16 -3.30
CA GLY A 155 8.02 -11.09 -3.21
C GLY A 155 9.47 -11.55 -3.08
N THR A 156 9.71 -12.79 -2.65
CA THR A 156 11.04 -13.39 -2.61
C THR A 156 11.48 -13.77 -4.01
N LYS A 157 12.57 -13.15 -4.50
CA LYS A 157 13.44 -13.78 -5.51
C LYS A 157 13.64 -15.24 -5.06
N PRO A 158 13.49 -16.26 -5.93
CA PRO A 158 13.99 -17.57 -5.59
C PRO A 158 15.45 -17.36 -5.20
N GLU A 159 15.81 -17.78 -3.99
CA GLU A 159 17.20 -17.89 -3.57
C GLU A 159 17.93 -18.55 -4.74
N SER A 160 18.88 -17.82 -5.37
CA SER A 160 19.54 -18.35 -6.55
C SER A 160 20.14 -19.69 -6.16
N ALA A 161 20.08 -20.69 -7.04
CA ALA A 161 20.69 -21.99 -6.77
C ALA A 161 22.19 -21.86 -6.41
N GLU A 162 22.82 -20.73 -6.75
CA GLU A 162 24.16 -20.33 -6.28
C GLU A 162 24.21 -19.97 -4.80
N LEU A 163 23.24 -19.26 -4.22
CA LEU A 163 23.17 -18.98 -2.78
C LEU A 163 22.87 -20.26 -1.98
N SER A 164 22.04 -21.16 -2.51
CA SER A 164 21.78 -22.47 -1.89
C SER A 164 23.04 -23.35 -1.88
N LYS A 165 23.86 -23.28 -2.95
CA LYS A 165 25.15 -23.96 -3.03
C LYS A 165 26.21 -23.30 -2.14
N LEU A 166 26.30 -21.98 -2.12
CA LEU A 166 27.19 -21.24 -1.22
C LEU A 166 26.88 -21.49 0.26
N ARG A 167 25.60 -21.70 0.60
CA ARG A 167 25.18 -22.05 1.97
C ARG A 167 25.48 -23.51 2.30
N ALA A 168 25.32 -24.42 1.36
CA ALA A 168 25.72 -25.82 1.52
C ALA A 168 27.25 -25.96 1.65
N ASP A 169 28.02 -25.21 0.88
CA ASP A 169 29.48 -25.16 0.96
C ASP A 169 29.97 -24.43 2.23
N ALA A 170 29.19 -23.48 2.77
CA ALA A 170 29.51 -22.79 4.02
C ALA A 170 29.27 -23.66 5.27
N ASP A 171 28.36 -24.64 5.20
CA ASP A 171 28.13 -25.60 6.29
C ASP A 171 29.19 -26.74 6.32
N GLU A 172 29.91 -26.98 5.21
CA GLU A 172 30.99 -27.98 5.12
C GLU A 172 32.42 -27.39 5.19
N ALA A 173 32.58 -26.06 5.18
CA ALA A 173 33.88 -25.43 5.35
C ALA A 173 34.39 -25.57 6.80
N PRO A 174 35.67 -25.94 7.04
CA PRO A 174 36.23 -25.86 8.38
C PRO A 174 36.12 -24.42 8.86
N ARG A 175 35.58 -24.22 10.07
CA ARG A 175 35.46 -22.92 10.73
C ARG A 175 36.82 -22.24 10.74
N VAL A 176 37.08 -21.38 9.77
CA VAL A 176 38.12 -20.38 9.87
C VAL A 176 37.57 -19.36 10.86
N GLU A 177 38.24 -19.22 12.00
CA GLU A 177 38.03 -18.11 12.91
C GLU A 177 38.11 -16.83 12.08
N ALA A 178 36.95 -16.27 11.73
CA ALA A 178 36.88 -15.00 11.05
C ALA A 178 37.49 -13.99 12.02
N GLU A 179 38.66 -13.48 11.64
CA GLU A 179 39.27 -12.33 12.26
C GLU A 179 38.23 -11.20 12.16
N VAL A 180 37.51 -11.01 13.26
CA VAL A 180 36.53 -9.95 13.39
C VAL A 180 37.33 -8.67 13.21
N ILE A 181 37.10 -7.96 12.09
CA ILE A 181 37.45 -6.54 12.04
C ILE A 181 36.53 -5.90 13.06
N SER A 182 37.02 -5.82 14.30
CA SER A 182 36.41 -5.10 15.41
C SER A 182 36.45 -3.64 15.04
N ILE A 183 35.41 -3.17 14.37
CA ILE A 183 35.10 -1.74 14.39
C ILE A 183 34.62 -1.52 15.81
N GLU A 184 35.52 -1.06 16.68
CA GLU A 184 35.18 -0.68 18.04
C GLU A 184 34.01 0.32 17.98
N PRO A 185 32.90 0.07 18.69
CA PRO A 185 31.82 1.04 18.78
C PRO A 185 32.38 2.36 19.33
N PRO A 186 31.92 3.52 18.84
CA PRO A 186 32.42 4.81 19.29
C PRO A 186 32.25 4.91 20.81
N GLU A 187 33.35 5.09 21.52
CA GLU A 187 33.34 5.26 22.97
C GLU A 187 32.41 6.42 23.34
N SER A 188 31.61 6.22 24.38
CA SER A 188 30.69 7.23 24.90
C SER A 188 31.48 8.40 25.46
N ASN A 189 31.70 9.44 24.65
CA ASN A 189 32.31 10.69 25.08
C ASN A 189 31.27 11.58 25.80
N GLU A 190 31.72 12.49 26.67
CA GLU A 190 30.85 13.46 27.35
C GLU A 190 29.96 14.24 26.36
N GLU A 191 30.46 14.47 25.15
CA GLU A 191 29.74 15.11 24.05
C GLU A 191 28.58 14.26 23.51
N SER A 192 28.76 12.94 23.37
CA SER A 192 27.72 12.01 22.92
C SER A 192 26.60 11.86 23.96
N ILE A 193 26.96 11.88 25.24
CA ILE A 193 26.00 11.88 26.36
C ILE A 193 25.20 13.19 26.39
N ALA A 194 25.84 14.32 26.15
CA ALA A 194 25.18 15.62 26.08
C ALA A 194 24.23 15.72 24.88
N GLU A 195 24.64 15.20 23.72
CA GLU A 195 23.81 15.12 22.51
C GLU A 195 22.59 14.22 22.73
N MET A 196 22.78 13.05 23.32
CA MET A 196 21.69 12.13 23.68
C MET A 196 20.69 12.76 24.66
N ARG A 197 21.18 13.42 25.72
CA ARG A 197 20.33 14.15 26.67
C ARG A 197 19.53 15.25 25.98
N SER A 198 20.17 16.03 25.10
CA SER A 198 19.53 17.11 24.34
C SER A 198 18.39 16.58 23.47
N ILE A 199 18.66 15.53 22.68
CA ILE A 199 17.68 14.95 21.76
C ILE A 199 16.53 14.30 22.53
N LEU A 200 16.81 13.53 23.59
CA LEU A 200 15.78 12.89 24.41
C LEU A 200 14.88 13.90 25.14
N THR A 201 15.46 15.02 25.59
CA THR A 201 14.68 16.13 26.18
C THR A 201 13.80 16.80 25.13
N GLU A 202 14.31 17.01 23.91
CA GLU A 202 13.57 17.63 22.82
C GLU A 202 12.36 16.79 22.37
N ILE A 203 12.48 15.45 22.37
CA ILE A 203 11.35 14.54 22.07
C ILE A 203 10.38 14.33 23.26
N GLY A 204 10.59 15.06 24.35
CA GLY A 204 9.72 15.10 25.52
C GLY A 204 9.78 13.84 26.39
N ILE A 205 10.97 13.22 26.52
CA ILE A 205 11.20 12.14 27.48
C ILE A 205 11.52 12.76 28.86
N GLU A 206 11.00 12.13 29.91
CA GLU A 206 11.22 12.57 31.29
C GLU A 206 12.68 12.38 31.70
N ALA A 207 13.21 13.34 32.47
CA ALA A 207 14.60 13.31 32.93
C ALA A 207 14.94 12.02 33.71
N ALA A 208 13.98 11.48 34.48
CA ALA A 208 14.15 10.21 35.20
C ALA A 208 14.42 9.02 34.25
N THR A 209 13.78 8.98 33.09
CA THR A 209 13.99 7.95 32.06
C THR A 209 15.36 8.13 31.39
N ILE A 210 15.77 9.37 31.13
CA ILE A 210 17.07 9.68 30.55
C ILE A 210 18.21 9.25 31.48
N ASP A 211 18.08 9.52 32.77
CA ASP A 211 19.08 9.11 33.77
C ASP A 211 19.12 7.58 33.95
N ALA A 212 17.97 6.89 33.86
CA ALA A 212 17.93 5.43 33.86
C ALA A 212 18.67 4.81 32.66
N LEU A 213 18.53 5.37 31.46
CA LEU A 213 19.23 4.92 30.25
C LEU A 213 20.74 5.12 30.35
N LEU A 214 21.18 6.27 30.89
CA LEU A 214 22.60 6.57 31.07
C LEU A 214 23.25 5.70 32.13
N ASN A 215 22.54 5.44 33.24
CA ASN A 215 23.01 4.53 34.29
C ASN A 215 23.09 3.06 33.81
N ALA A 216 22.29 2.68 32.82
CA ALA A 216 22.35 1.37 32.16
C ALA A 216 23.45 1.28 31.09
N GLY A 217 24.25 2.33 30.89
CA GLY A 217 25.40 2.33 29.97
C GLY A 217 25.07 2.75 28.53
N PHE A 218 23.85 3.21 28.25
CA PHE A 218 23.50 3.74 26.93
C PHE A 218 23.92 5.22 26.84
N GLY A 219 25.17 5.47 26.45
CA GLY A 219 25.72 6.83 26.30
C GLY A 219 25.55 7.43 24.89
N ASN A 220 25.06 6.66 23.93
CA ASN A 220 24.90 7.07 22.54
C ASN A 220 23.51 6.66 21.99
N ILE A 221 22.94 7.54 21.17
CA ILE A 221 21.69 7.30 20.41
C ILE A 221 21.81 6.06 19.50
N THR A 222 23.00 5.82 18.94
CA THR A 222 23.26 4.69 18.04
C THR A 222 23.16 3.36 18.79
N ASP A 223 23.69 3.30 20.01
CA ASP A 223 23.62 2.12 20.86
C ASP A 223 22.18 1.85 21.32
N LEU A 224 21.44 2.91 21.62
CA LEU A 224 20.03 2.81 22.03
C LEU A 224 19.10 2.41 20.87
N MET A 225 19.45 2.74 19.62
CA MET A 225 18.75 2.29 18.41
C MET A 225 19.17 0.90 17.95
N GLY A 226 20.42 0.50 18.21
CA GLY A 226 20.98 -0.81 17.86
C GLY A 226 20.59 -1.92 18.82
N THR A 227 20.17 -1.57 20.04
CA THR A 227 19.78 -2.52 21.09
C THR A 227 18.28 -2.80 21.08
N SER A 228 17.89 -4.06 21.28
CA SER A 228 16.47 -4.45 21.29
C SER A 228 15.72 -3.86 22.49
N SER A 229 14.43 -3.56 22.31
CA SER A 229 13.61 -2.97 23.39
C SER A 229 13.53 -3.86 24.63
N ASP A 230 13.60 -5.18 24.44
CA ASP A 230 13.59 -6.17 25.54
C ASP A 230 14.88 -6.13 26.35
N GLN A 231 16.03 -5.94 25.67
CA GLN A 231 17.33 -5.83 26.31
C GLN A 231 17.43 -4.51 27.10
N ILE A 232 17.01 -3.39 26.49
CA ILE A 232 16.95 -2.09 27.19
C ILE A 232 16.02 -2.16 28.40
N SER A 233 14.88 -2.87 28.30
CA SER A 233 13.94 -3.04 29.41
C SER A 233 14.55 -3.82 30.56
N SER A 234 15.29 -4.89 30.25
CA SER A 234 16.03 -5.67 31.23
C SER A 234 17.10 -4.84 31.94
N ASP A 235 17.81 -3.97 31.21
CA ASP A 235 18.95 -3.22 31.75
C ASP A 235 18.54 -1.94 32.49
N THR A 236 17.37 -1.38 32.18
CA THR A 236 16.90 -0.09 32.73
C THR A 236 15.71 -0.23 33.70
N GLY A 237 15.01 -1.36 33.69
CA GLY A 237 13.79 -1.59 34.46
C GLY A 237 12.55 -0.83 33.94
N ILE A 238 12.65 -0.16 32.79
CA ILE A 238 11.54 0.54 32.14
C ILE A 238 10.66 -0.49 31.41
N GLU A 239 9.34 -0.27 31.38
CA GLU A 239 8.42 -1.17 30.67
C GLU A 239 8.76 -1.24 29.17
N VAL A 240 8.79 -2.45 28.59
CA VAL A 240 9.07 -2.68 27.16
C VAL A 240 8.21 -1.79 26.26
N SER A 241 6.93 -1.56 26.63
CA SER A 241 6.01 -0.74 25.85
C SER A 241 6.39 0.75 25.82
N GLU A 242 7.04 1.25 26.88
CA GLU A 242 7.54 2.62 26.96
C GLU A 242 8.84 2.79 26.17
N ILE A 243 9.73 1.79 26.20
CA ILE A 243 10.97 1.79 25.40
C ILE A 243 10.66 1.71 23.90
N GLN A 244 9.68 0.89 23.49
CA GLN A 244 9.24 0.85 22.10
C GLN A 244 8.70 2.20 21.62
N LYS A 245 7.90 2.89 22.46
CA LYS A 245 7.43 4.25 22.16
C LYS A 245 8.58 5.23 22.05
N LEU A 246 9.58 5.12 22.91
CA LEU A 246 10.79 5.95 22.90
C LEU A 246 11.59 5.73 21.60
N GLN A 247 11.88 4.48 21.23
CA GLN A 247 12.61 4.15 20.00
C GLN A 247 11.87 4.63 18.74
N ILE A 248 10.53 4.52 18.70
CA ILE A 248 9.72 5.05 17.58
C ILE A 248 9.79 6.58 17.51
N LYS A 249 9.72 7.28 18.64
CA LYS A 249 9.83 8.75 18.69
C LYS A 249 11.23 9.20 18.23
N LEU A 250 12.27 8.52 18.70
CA LEU A 250 13.66 8.78 18.34
C LEU A 250 13.91 8.53 16.85
N GLN A 251 13.41 7.41 16.31
CA GLN A 251 13.50 7.08 14.89
C GLN A 251 12.81 8.14 14.02
N LYS A 252 11.63 8.62 14.41
CA LYS A 252 10.94 9.71 13.71
C LYS A 252 11.78 10.99 13.74
N ARG A 253 12.33 11.37 14.89
CA ARG A 253 13.15 12.60 15.00
C ARG A 253 14.38 12.53 14.10
N ILE A 254 15.16 11.45 14.15
CA ILE A 254 16.38 11.27 13.36
C ILE A 254 16.07 11.24 11.86
N TRP A 255 14.98 10.61 11.43
CA TRP A 255 14.62 10.56 10.00
C TRP A 255 14.09 11.89 9.46
N PHE A 256 13.44 12.70 10.30
CA PHE A 256 12.81 13.97 9.87
C PHE A 256 13.63 15.23 10.19
N SER A 257 14.75 15.13 10.91
CA SER A 257 15.64 16.27 11.20
C SER A 257 16.57 16.66 10.05
N GLY A 258 16.46 15.99 8.90
CA GLY A 258 17.25 16.26 7.68
C GLY A 258 16.45 16.95 6.55
N ILE A 259 15.27 17.51 6.86
CA ILE A 259 14.48 18.39 5.98
C ILE A 259 14.37 19.75 6.68
#